data_AF-A0A1C0UVE5-F1
#
_entry.id   AF-A0A1C0UVE5-F1
#
_cell.length_a   1.000
_cell.length_b   1.000
_cell.length_c   1.000
_cell.angle_alpha   90.00
_cell.angle_beta   90.00
_cell.angle_gamma   90.00
#
_symmetry.space_group_name_H-M   'P 1'
#
loop_
_entity.id
_entity.type
_entity.pdbx_description
1 polymer ?
#
loop_
_entity_poly.entity_id
_entity_poly.type
_entity_poly.pdbx_seq_one_letter_code
_entity_poly.pdbx_strand_id
1 'polypeptide(L)'
;MKQKPKPRIALLRERAGLTQLELSRLVGVTESTIQNWESGRTGTDHIERIIRFCKALDCQVDDLIEYVNEPLEEPVAKPSSINEIHQILGTETTTSNLNSESEVAPKHKATSN
;
A
#
# COMPACT_ATOMS: atom_id res chain seq x y z
N MET A 1 43.38 -3.93 -10.84
CA MET A 1 42.52 -4.87 -10.08
C MET A 1 41.08 -4.42 -10.23
N LYS A 2 40.14 -5.30 -10.60
CA LYS A 2 38.71 -4.95 -10.64
C LYS A 2 38.21 -4.84 -9.20
N GLN A 3 37.86 -3.63 -8.75
CA GLN A 3 37.21 -3.45 -7.44
C GLN A 3 35.76 -3.92 -7.55
N LYS A 4 35.29 -4.70 -6.57
CA LYS A 4 33.88 -5.10 -6.48
C LYS A 4 33.17 -4.14 -5.52
N PRO A 5 32.02 -3.56 -5.90
CA PRO A 5 31.27 -2.70 -5.00
C PRO A 5 30.75 -3.48 -3.80
N LYS A 6 30.73 -2.83 -2.64
CA LYS A 6 30.18 -3.36 -1.39
C LYS A 6 29.19 -2.35 -0.80
N PRO A 7 27.95 -2.75 -0.49
CA PRO A 7 26.99 -1.85 0.16
C PRO A 7 27.48 -1.44 1.55
N ARG A 8 27.19 -0.20 1.94
CA ARG A 8 27.52 0.36 3.26
C ARG A 8 26.29 0.62 4.13
N ILE A 9 25.11 0.17 3.68
CA ILE A 9 23.81 0.47 4.30
C ILE A 9 23.76 -0.02 5.76
N ALA A 10 24.19 -1.25 6.03
CA ALA A 10 24.19 -1.81 7.39
C ALA A 10 25.00 -0.96 8.38
N LEU A 11 26.21 -0.57 7.98
CA LEU A 11 27.08 0.28 8.80
C LEU A 11 26.43 1.64 9.09
N LEU A 12 25.75 2.24 8.11
CA LEU A 12 25.08 3.54 8.28
C LEU A 12 23.84 3.41 9.16
N ARG A 13 23.04 2.35 8.97
CA ARG A 13 21.88 2.03 9.80
C ARG A 13 22.26 1.85 11.27
N GLU A 14 23.30 1.06 11.55
CA GLU A 14 23.79 0.82 12.90
C GLU A 14 24.31 2.08 13.57
N ARG A 15 25.02 2.94 12.82
CA ARG A 15 25.46 4.26 13.32
C ARG A 15 24.30 5.20 13.64
N ALA A 16 23.17 5.04 12.97
CA ALA A 16 21.94 5.76 13.27
C ALA A 16 21.13 5.14 14.43
N GLY A 17 21.56 3.99 14.98
CA GLY A 17 20.86 3.29 16.06
C GLY A 17 19.56 2.61 15.63
N LEU A 18 19.41 2.32 14.33
CA LEU A 18 18.18 1.75 13.76
C LEU A 18 18.27 0.22 13.59
N THR A 19 17.15 -0.46 13.80
CA THR A 19 16.91 -1.83 13.32
C THR A 19 16.60 -1.85 11.83
N GLN A 20 16.68 -3.03 11.18
CA GLN A 20 16.32 -3.16 9.76
C GLN A 20 14.84 -2.81 9.52
N LEU A 21 13.95 -3.23 10.42
CA LEU A 21 12.52 -2.90 10.39
C LEU A 21 12.25 -1.39 10.49
N GLU A 22 12.96 -0.68 11.37
CA GLU A 22 12.81 0.78 11.50
C GLU A 22 13.27 1.51 10.26
N LEU A 23 14.44 1.14 9.70
CA LEU A 23 14.91 1.71 8.45
C LEU A 23 13.94 1.44 7.30
N SER A 24 13.37 0.24 7.24
CA SER A 24 12.42 -0.12 6.19
C SER A 24 11.17 0.76 6.22
N ARG A 25 10.65 1.07 7.42
CA ARG A 25 9.53 1.99 7.62
C ARG A 25 9.85 3.41 7.18
N LEU A 26 11.03 3.92 7.50
CA LEU A 26 11.47 5.27 7.11
C LEU A 26 11.65 5.42 5.60
N VAL A 27 12.13 4.36 4.93
CA VAL A 27 12.39 4.36 3.48
C VAL A 27 11.13 3.97 2.67
N GLY A 28 10.11 3.38 3.30
CA GLY A 28 8.90 2.94 2.62
C GLY A 28 9.06 1.61 1.87
N VAL A 29 9.89 0.69 2.39
CA VAL A 29 10.13 -0.64 1.81
C VAL A 29 9.97 -1.75 2.85
N THR A 30 10.02 -3.01 2.42
CA THR A 30 9.98 -4.16 3.34
C THR A 30 11.32 -4.36 4.06
N GLU A 31 11.29 -4.97 5.25
CA GLU A 31 12.51 -5.35 5.99
C GLU A 31 13.41 -6.28 5.16
N SER A 32 12.82 -7.24 4.42
CA SER A 32 13.55 -8.13 3.52
C SER A 32 14.28 -7.36 2.40
N THR A 33 13.68 -6.28 1.89
CA THR A 33 14.32 -5.39 0.92
C THR A 33 15.60 -4.77 1.51
N ILE A 34 15.52 -4.24 2.74
CA ILE A 34 16.69 -3.70 3.45
C ILE A 34 17.75 -4.78 3.63
N GLN A 35 17.38 -5.97 4.10
CA GLN A 35 18.32 -7.09 4.27
C GLN A 35 19.05 -7.47 2.97
N ASN A 36 18.33 -7.49 1.84
CA ASN A 36 18.91 -7.79 0.53
C ASN A 36 19.86 -6.70 0.04
N TRP A 37 19.55 -5.44 0.29
CA TRP A 37 20.45 -4.32 -0.01
C TRP A 37 21.70 -4.33 0.89
N GLU A 38 21.56 -4.61 2.18
CA GLU A 38 22.67 -4.70 3.14
C GLU A 38 23.64 -5.86 2.83
N SER A 39 23.09 -7.00 2.40
CA SER A 39 23.89 -8.17 2.00
C SER A 39 24.49 -8.06 0.59
N GLY A 40 24.09 -7.03 -0.18
CA GLY A 40 24.55 -6.83 -1.55
C GLY A 40 23.99 -7.84 -2.54
N ARG A 41 22.91 -8.55 -2.19
CA ARG A 41 22.21 -9.45 -3.12
C ARG A 41 21.52 -8.68 -4.24
N THR A 42 20.98 -7.50 -3.94
CA THR A 42 20.33 -6.60 -4.90
C THR A 42 20.66 -5.13 -4.61
N GLY A 43 20.37 -4.23 -5.54
CA GLY A 43 20.41 -2.77 -5.34
C GLY A 43 21.80 -2.12 -5.38
N THR A 44 22.88 -2.87 -5.23
CA THR A 44 24.25 -2.31 -5.26
C THR A 44 24.58 -1.69 -6.62
N ASP A 45 24.16 -2.34 -7.70
CA ASP A 45 24.33 -1.87 -9.08
C ASP A 45 23.53 -0.58 -9.37
N HIS A 46 22.33 -0.45 -8.79
CA HIS A 46 21.53 0.77 -8.86
C HIS A 46 22.22 1.93 -8.15
N ILE A 47 22.76 1.71 -6.95
CA ILE A 47 23.52 2.73 -6.22
C ILE A 47 24.75 3.18 -7.02
N GLU A 48 25.49 2.25 -7.64
CA GLU A 48 26.62 2.61 -8.50
C GLU A 48 26.20 3.42 -9.75
N ARG A 49 25.03 3.13 -10.33
CA ARG A 49 24.48 3.92 -11.44
C ARG A 49 24.13 5.34 -10.99
N ILE A 50 23.48 5.50 -9.84
CA ILE A 50 23.16 6.81 -9.26
C ILE A 50 24.44 7.61 -9.01
N ILE A 51 25.46 7.01 -8.40
CA ILE A 51 26.78 7.65 -8.20
C ILE A 51 27.39 8.10 -9.53
N ARG A 52 27.24 7.29 -10.59
CA ARG A 52 27.73 7.66 -11.93
C ARG A 52 26.95 8.82 -12.53
N PHE A 53 25.62 8.91 -12.33
CA PHE A 53 24.84 10.07 -12.74
C PHE A 53 25.32 11.34 -12.05
N CYS A 54 25.39 11.33 -10.71
CA CYS A 54 25.86 12.47 -9.92
C CYS A 54 27.26 12.96 -10.36
N LYS A 55 28.18 12.03 -10.62
CA LYS A 55 29.53 12.37 -11.12
C LYS A 55 29.54 12.93 -12.54
N ALA A 56 28.71 12.38 -13.43
CA ALA A 56 28.68 12.80 -14.83
C ALA A 56 27.99 14.16 -15.02
N LEU A 57 27.05 14.50 -14.14
CA LEU A 57 26.25 15.72 -14.19
C LEU A 57 26.71 16.80 -13.19
N ASP A 58 27.73 16.51 -12.38
CA ASP A 58 28.21 17.37 -11.30
C ASP A 58 27.09 17.85 -10.35
N CYS A 59 26.26 16.89 -9.89
CA CYS A 59 25.10 17.15 -9.05
C CYS A 59 25.03 16.22 -7.83
N GLN A 60 24.14 16.53 -6.88
CA GLN A 60 23.79 15.65 -5.76
C GLN A 60 22.64 14.70 -6.15
N VAL A 61 22.36 13.72 -5.29
CA VAL A 61 21.31 12.71 -5.56
C VAL A 61 19.92 13.33 -5.66
N ASP A 62 19.64 14.34 -4.83
CA ASP A 62 18.33 15.01 -4.79
C ASP A 62 18.06 15.81 -6.08
N ASP A 63 19.11 16.23 -6.79
CA ASP A 63 18.99 16.94 -8.07
C ASP A 63 18.53 16.03 -9.23
N LEU A 64 18.50 14.70 -9.03
CA LEU A 64 18.09 13.73 -10.06
C LEU A 64 16.57 13.55 -10.14
N ILE A 65 15.80 14.14 -9.23
CA ILE A 65 14.35 13.96 -9.15
C ILE A 65 13.63 15.27 -8.87
N GLU A 66 12.53 15.51 -9.56
CA GLU A 66 11.61 16.62 -9.29
C GLU A 66 10.27 16.05 -8.85
N TYR A 67 9.74 16.56 -7.74
CA TYR A 67 8.42 16.19 -7.24
C TYR A 67 7.40 17.20 -7.75
N VAL A 68 6.62 16.80 -8.76
CA VAL A 68 5.46 17.56 -9.21
C VAL A 68 4.25 17.18 -8.35
N ASN A 69 3.63 18.17 -7.72
CA ASN A 69 2.34 17.96 -7.09
C ASN A 69 1.29 17.87 -8.20
N GLU A 70 0.78 16.67 -8.47
CA GLU A 70 -0.50 16.59 -9.15
C GLU A 70 -1.54 17.28 -8.27
N PRO A 71 -2.37 18.20 -8.82
CA PRO A 71 -3.54 18.68 -8.11
C PRO A 71 -4.28 17.43 -7.63
N LEU A 72 -4.51 17.34 -6.33
CA LEU A 72 -5.40 16.33 -5.77
C LEU A 72 -6.70 16.49 -6.55
N GLU A 73 -7.00 15.57 -7.46
CA GLU A 73 -8.36 15.45 -7.97
C GLU A 73 -9.21 15.38 -6.71
N GLU A 74 -10.08 16.38 -6.52
CA GLU A 74 -11.04 16.34 -5.43
C GLU A 74 -11.68 14.97 -5.48
N PRO A 75 -11.76 14.26 -4.35
CA PRO A 75 -12.18 12.87 -4.35
C PRO A 75 -13.51 12.79 -5.07
N VAL A 76 -13.50 12.25 -6.29
CA VAL A 76 -14.70 11.99 -7.07
C VAL A 76 -15.60 11.24 -6.12
N ALA A 77 -16.69 11.91 -5.69
CA ALA A 77 -17.40 11.57 -4.46
C ALA A 77 -17.56 10.06 -4.37
N LYS A 78 -16.85 9.43 -3.42
CA LYS A 78 -17.07 8.01 -3.14
C LYS A 78 -18.57 7.90 -2.85
N PRO A 79 -19.30 7.02 -3.54
CA PRO A 79 -20.72 6.89 -3.32
C PRO A 79 -20.94 6.68 -1.83
N SER A 80 -21.65 7.63 -1.24
CA SER A 80 -21.86 7.78 0.20
C SER A 80 -22.84 6.74 0.73
N SER A 81 -23.51 6.01 -0.16
CA SER A 81 -24.37 4.88 0.14
C SER A 81 -24.25 3.75 -0.88
N ILE A 82 -24.57 2.55 -0.43
CA ILE A 82 -24.74 1.38 -1.30
C ILE A 82 -25.83 1.63 -2.35
N ASN A 83 -26.85 2.46 -2.03
CA ASN A 83 -27.91 2.81 -2.97
C ASN A 83 -27.39 3.68 -4.12
N GLU A 84 -26.50 4.63 -3.84
CA GLU A 84 -25.81 5.41 -4.88
C GLU A 84 -24.97 4.50 -5.79
N ILE A 85 -24.32 3.48 -5.24
CA ILE A 85 -23.60 2.47 -6.04
C ILE A 85 -24.57 1.71 -6.95
N HIS A 86 -25.71 1.25 -6.43
CA HIS A 86 -26.69 0.50 -7.20
C HIS A 86 -27.30 1.32 -8.34
N GLN A 87 -27.55 2.61 -8.08
CA GLN A 87 -28.09 3.55 -9.05
C GLN A 87 -27.06 3.88 -10.14
N ILE A 88 -25.78 4.08 -9.78
CA ILE A 88 -24.69 4.29 -10.73
C ILE A 88 -24.46 3.06 -11.62
N LEU A 89 -24.54 1.86 -11.04
CA LEU A 89 -24.31 0.59 -11.75
C LEU A 89 -25.55 0.05 -12.47
N GLY A 90 -26.72 0.71 -12.35
CA GLY A 90 -27.97 0.26 -12.96
C GLY A 90 -28.46 -1.10 -12.43
N THR A 91 -28.16 -1.43 -11.17
CA THR A 91 -28.46 -2.73 -10.53
C THR A 91 -29.65 -2.65 -9.57
N GLU A 92 -30.62 -1.76 -9.84
CA GLU A 92 -31.86 -1.63 -9.07
C GLU A 92 -32.60 -2.99 -9.06
N THR A 93 -32.45 -3.77 -7.99
CA THR A 93 -33.29 -4.93 -7.74
C THR A 93 -34.62 -4.42 -7.18
N THR A 94 -35.63 -4.36 -8.06
CA THR A 94 -37.03 -4.12 -7.74
C THR A 94 -37.45 -5.00 -6.56
N THR A 95 -37.44 -4.44 -5.35
CA THR A 95 -38.15 -5.01 -4.19
C THR A 95 -39.58 -4.53 -4.25
N SER A 96 -40.34 -5.11 -5.17
CA SER A 96 -41.79 -4.97 -5.19
C SER A 96 -42.41 -5.85 -4.11
N ASN A 97 -43.03 -5.18 -3.14
CA ASN A 97 -44.16 -5.59 -2.30
C ASN A 97 -44.03 -6.78 -1.35
N LEU A 98 -43.91 -6.42 -0.07
CA LEU A 98 -44.51 -7.12 1.07
C LEU A 98 -46.03 -7.19 0.89
N ASN A 99 -46.58 -8.38 0.67
CA ASN A 99 -47.99 -8.64 1.00
C ASN A 99 -48.06 -9.17 2.43
N SER A 100 -48.57 -8.31 3.31
CA SER A 100 -49.11 -8.64 4.62
C SER A 100 -50.46 -9.32 4.45
N GLU A 101 -50.59 -10.60 4.81
CA GLU A 101 -51.87 -11.17 5.23
C GLU A 101 -51.69 -11.96 6.52
N SER A 102 -52.25 -11.38 7.57
CA SER A 102 -52.47 -11.92 8.90
C SER A 102 -53.74 -12.77 8.90
N GLU A 103 -53.69 -14.02 9.39
CA GLU A 103 -54.90 -14.66 9.94
C GLU A 103 -54.60 -15.70 11.06
N VAL A 104 -54.83 -15.23 12.29
CA VAL A 104 -55.53 -15.81 13.45
C VAL A 104 -55.32 -17.31 13.88
N ALA A 105 -54.95 -17.46 15.16
CA ALA A 105 -54.76 -18.64 16.03
C ALA A 105 -56.06 -19.50 16.30
N PRO A 106 -56.14 -20.55 17.18
CA PRO A 106 -55.19 -21.01 18.23
C PRO A 106 -55.09 -22.54 18.59
N LYS A 107 -54.03 -22.85 19.39
CA LYS A 107 -53.88 -23.86 20.49
C LYS A 107 -54.14 -25.37 20.23
N HIS A 108 -53.19 -26.22 20.62
CA HIS A 108 -53.27 -27.09 21.81
C HIS A 108 -51.92 -27.76 22.17
N LYS A 109 -51.84 -28.20 23.43
CA LYS A 109 -50.68 -28.57 24.28
C LYS A 109 -50.22 -30.04 24.13
N ALA A 110 -48.94 -30.25 24.49
CA ALA A 110 -48.38 -31.32 25.36
C ALA A 110 -47.95 -32.72 24.83
N THR A 111 -46.70 -33.05 25.23
CA THR A 111 -46.13 -34.31 25.78
C THR A 111 -45.86 -35.57 24.91
N SER A 112 -44.57 -35.93 24.91
CA SER A 112 -43.96 -37.25 25.21
C SER A 112 -44.50 -38.53 24.54
N ASN A 113 -43.70 -39.19 23.70
CA ASN A 113 -42.89 -40.36 24.04
C ASN A 113 -41.99 -40.76 22.86
#